data_AF-A0A3M2B8R0-F1
#
_entry.id   AF-A0A3M2B8R0-F1
#
_cell.length_a   1.000
_cell.length_b   1.000
_cell.length_c   1.000
_cell.angle_alpha   90.00
_cell.angle_beta   90.00
_cell.angle_gamma   90.00
#
_symmetry.space_group_name_H-M   'P 1'
#
loop_
_entity.id
_entity.type
_entity.pdbx_description
1 polymer ?
#
loop_
_entity_poly.entity_id
_entity_poly.type
_entity_poly.pdbx_seq_one_letter_code
_entity_poly.pdbx_strand_id
1 'polypeptide(L)'
;MRVEQSAEPTGRVEASARFEQRSSAQSARAELRRPGLVDRVEISEHARALSQESGDRIRTDLVQRVRSEIEADTYLTTSRIDAAARAISRQLRPSFRM
;
A
#
# COMPACT_ATOMS: atom_id res chain seq x y z
N MET A 1 11.90 32.05 -55.97
CA MET A 1 11.66 31.93 -54.51
C MET A 1 11.51 30.45 -54.19
N ARG A 2 12.47 29.86 -53.47
CA ARG A 2 12.44 28.46 -53.02
C ARG A 2 11.83 28.39 -51.62
N VAL A 3 11.00 27.38 -51.41
CA VAL A 3 10.34 27.07 -50.12
C VAL A 3 11.34 26.26 -49.29
N GLU A 4 11.84 26.84 -48.20
CA GLU A 4 12.63 26.14 -47.20
C GLU A 4 11.66 25.49 -46.21
N GLN A 5 11.55 24.16 -46.26
CA GLN A 5 10.90 23.36 -45.24
C GLN A 5 11.91 23.11 -44.11
N SER A 6 11.70 23.70 -42.95
CA SER A 6 12.39 23.32 -41.71
C SER A 6 11.49 22.35 -40.94
N ALA A 7 11.76 21.06 -41.08
CA ALA A 7 11.22 20.02 -40.22
C ALA A 7 12.17 19.83 -39.02
N GLU A 8 11.64 19.91 -37.80
CA GLU A 8 11.81 18.97 -36.67
C GLU A 8 11.08 19.57 -35.45
N PRO A 9 10.30 18.78 -34.70
CA PRO A 9 10.86 18.31 -33.45
C PRO A 9 10.67 16.80 -33.27
N THR A 10 11.80 16.09 -33.33
CA THR A 10 11.98 14.77 -32.77
C THR A 10 11.84 14.84 -31.25
N GLY A 11 10.94 14.04 -30.67
CA GLY A 11 10.92 13.85 -29.22
C GLY A 11 9.56 13.55 -28.60
N ARG A 12 8.88 12.47 -29.03
CA ARG A 12 7.73 11.98 -28.25
C ARG A 12 7.33 10.53 -28.50
N VAL A 13 8.21 9.54 -28.42
CA VAL A 13 7.73 8.14 -28.33
C VAL A 13 8.69 7.22 -27.55
N GLU A 14 8.86 7.43 -26.24
CA GLU A 14 9.48 6.40 -25.35
C GLU A 14 8.62 6.05 -24.12
N ALA A 15 7.44 6.65 -23.98
CA ALA A 15 6.55 6.37 -22.86
C ALA A 15 5.78 5.04 -23.02
N SER A 16 5.56 4.58 -24.24
CA SER A 16 4.75 3.38 -24.52
C SER A 16 5.48 2.08 -24.18
N ALA A 17 6.79 2.00 -24.45
CA ALA A 17 7.58 0.79 -24.20
C ALA A 17 7.72 0.46 -22.70
N ARG A 18 7.81 1.47 -21.82
CA ARG A 18 7.90 1.26 -20.35
C ARG A 18 6.61 0.75 -19.72
N PHE A 19 5.46 1.03 -20.34
CA PHE A 19 4.16 0.57 -19.83
C PHE A 19 3.95 -0.92 -20.16
N GLU A 20 4.34 -1.36 -21.36
CA GLU A 20 4.29 -2.75 -21.81
C GLU A 20 5.26 -3.67 -21.04
N GLN A 21 6.39 -3.14 -20.58
CA GLN A 21 7.35 -3.93 -19.81
C GLN A 21 6.91 -4.16 -18.36
N ARG A 22 6.10 -3.26 -17.78
CA ARG A 22 5.49 -3.45 -16.45
C ARG A 22 4.29 -4.39 -16.51
N SER A 23 3.50 -4.33 -17.58
CA SER A 23 2.36 -5.24 -17.74
C SER A 23 2.83 -6.68 -17.96
N SER A 24 3.91 -6.92 -18.72
CA SER A 24 4.47 -8.27 -18.87
C SER A 24 5.06 -8.84 -17.57
N ALA A 25 5.73 -8.03 -16.74
CA ALA A 25 6.21 -8.45 -15.42
C ALA A 25 5.06 -8.74 -14.42
N GLN A 26 3.96 -8.00 -14.52
CA GLN A 26 2.75 -8.24 -13.71
C GLN A 26 1.98 -9.48 -14.18
N SER A 27 1.95 -9.74 -15.48
CA SER A 27 1.38 -10.96 -16.09
C SER A 27 2.22 -12.20 -15.77
N ALA A 28 3.54 -12.11 -15.74
CA ALA A 28 4.41 -13.23 -15.33
C ALA A 28 4.17 -13.63 -13.85
N ARG A 29 3.79 -12.68 -13.00
CA ARG A 29 3.39 -12.96 -11.60
C ARG A 29 1.99 -13.59 -11.51
N ALA A 30 1.13 -13.33 -12.50
CA ALA A 30 -0.21 -13.92 -12.61
C ALA A 30 -0.18 -15.34 -13.19
N GLU A 31 0.79 -15.70 -14.04
CA GLU A 31 0.95 -17.04 -14.63
C GLU A 31 1.29 -18.14 -13.60
N LEU A 32 1.78 -17.77 -12.40
CA LEU A 32 2.00 -18.71 -11.30
C LEU A 32 0.70 -19.12 -10.59
N ARG A 33 -0.42 -18.44 -10.83
CA ARG A 33 -1.73 -18.82 -10.29
C ARG A 33 -2.46 -19.70 -11.29
N ARG A 34 -1.97 -20.93 -11.47
CA ARG A 34 -2.72 -21.97 -12.18
C ARG A 34 -4.07 -22.14 -11.49
N PRO A 35 -5.21 -22.05 -12.20
CA PRO A 35 -6.51 -22.36 -11.61
C PRO A 35 -6.49 -23.80 -11.11
N GLY A 36 -6.57 -23.99 -9.78
CA GLY A 36 -6.52 -25.29 -9.12
C GLY A 36 -5.24 -25.59 -8.32
N LEU A 37 -4.20 -24.76 -8.35
CA LEU A 37 -3.04 -24.92 -7.46
C LEU A 37 -3.33 -24.25 -6.12
N VAL A 38 -3.72 -25.05 -5.12
CA VAL A 38 -3.99 -24.58 -3.75
C VAL A 38 -2.82 -25.00 -2.87
N ASP A 39 -1.99 -24.05 -2.48
CA ASP A 39 -1.00 -24.27 -1.43
C ASP A 39 -1.73 -24.37 -0.09
N ARG A 40 -1.72 -25.56 0.51
CA ARG A 40 -2.24 -25.78 1.86
C ARG A 40 -1.11 -25.49 2.86
N VAL A 41 -1.28 -24.45 3.65
CA VAL A 41 -0.40 -24.13 4.77
C VAL A 41 -1.00 -24.63 6.07
N GLU A 42 -0.17 -25.26 6.91
CA GLU A 42 -0.56 -25.65 8.26
C GLU A 42 -0.16 -24.54 9.24
N ILE A 43 -1.12 -24.11 10.07
CA ILE A 43 -0.86 -23.16 11.15
C ILE A 43 -0.39 -23.96 12.36
N SER A 44 0.77 -23.59 12.92
CA SER A 44 1.30 -24.24 14.12
C SER A 44 0.35 -24.06 15.31
N GLU A 45 0.31 -25.04 16.22
CA GLU A 45 -0.51 -24.96 17.43
C GLU A 45 -0.20 -23.70 18.26
N HIS A 46 1.07 -23.28 18.29
CA HIS A 46 1.48 -22.07 18.99
C HIS A 46 0.88 -20.80 18.35
N ALA A 47 0.89 -20.71 17.01
CA ALA A 47 0.27 -19.58 16.30
C ALA A 47 -1.26 -19.57 16.50
N ARG A 48 -1.89 -20.75 16.55
CA ARG A 48 -3.33 -20.87 16.85
C ARG A 48 -3.65 -20.38 18.27
N ALA A 49 -2.84 -20.75 19.26
CA ALA A 49 -3.00 -20.30 20.64
C ALA A 49 -2.87 -18.76 20.77
N LEU A 50 -1.86 -18.17 20.13
CA LEU A 50 -1.65 -16.71 20.14
C LEU A 50 -2.80 -15.95 19.46
N SER A 51 -3.36 -16.50 18.38
CA SER A 51 -4.51 -15.92 17.70
C SER A 51 -5.77 -15.94 18.57
N GLN A 52 -5.93 -16.96 19.42
CA GLN A 52 -7.06 -17.07 20.35
C GLN A 52 -6.91 -16.15 21.56
N GLU A 53 -5.69 -15.97 22.07
CA GLU A 53 -5.38 -15.05 23.16
C GLU A 53 -5.57 -13.58 22.74
N SER A 54 -5.26 -13.28 21.47
CA SER A 54 -5.51 -11.97 20.85
C SER A 54 -6.97 -11.74 20.47
N GLY A 55 -7.87 -12.69 20.76
CA GLY A 55 -9.28 -12.61 20.41
C GLY A 55 -9.87 -11.26 20.80
N ASP A 56 -10.63 -10.66 19.87
CA ASP A 56 -11.08 -9.27 19.82
C ASP A 56 -11.72 -8.77 21.12
N ARG A 57 -10.89 -8.50 22.14
CA ARG A 57 -11.30 -7.74 23.30
C ARG A 57 -11.42 -6.31 22.82
N ILE A 58 -12.63 -5.95 22.43
CA ILE A 58 -12.99 -4.55 22.19
C ILE A 58 -12.54 -3.79 23.44
N ARG A 59 -11.55 -2.91 23.26
CA ARG A 59 -11.04 -2.07 24.34
C ARG A 59 -12.07 -0.99 24.62
N THR A 60 -13.12 -1.35 25.36
CA THR A 60 -14.28 -0.47 25.62
C THR A 60 -13.83 0.89 26.15
N ASP A 61 -12.83 0.95 27.02
CA ASP A 61 -12.28 2.20 27.55
C ASP A 61 -11.69 3.11 26.46
N LEU A 62 -11.01 2.51 25.48
CA LEU A 62 -10.45 3.24 24.34
C LEU A 62 -11.58 3.77 23.45
N VAL A 63 -12.60 2.95 23.19
CA VAL A 63 -13.76 3.34 22.39
C VAL A 63 -14.50 4.51 23.05
N GLN A 64 -14.74 4.44 24.36
CA GLN A 64 -15.42 5.50 25.08
C GLN A 64 -14.61 6.81 25.07
N ARG A 65 -13.29 6.73 25.29
CA ARG A 65 -12.41 7.90 25.19
C ARG A 65 -12.49 8.56 23.83
N VAL A 66 -12.38 7.78 22.75
CA VAL A 66 -12.44 8.31 21.38
C VAL A 66 -13.81 8.93 21.10
N ARG A 67 -14.91 8.33 21.57
CA ARG A 67 -16.25 8.92 21.45
C ARG A 67 -16.33 10.28 22.13
N SER A 68 -15.88 10.39 23.38
CA SER A 68 -15.88 11.66 24.11
C SER A 68 -15.02 12.74 23.41
N GLU A 69 -13.88 12.37 22.83
CA GLU A 69 -13.05 13.30 22.07
C GLU A 69 -13.73 13.79 20.78
N ILE A 70 -14.49 12.92 20.10
CA ILE A 70 -15.25 13.27 18.90
C ILE A 70 -16.41 14.20 19.26
N GLU A 71 -17.17 13.87 20.32
CA GLU A 71 -18.27 14.70 20.82
C GLU A 71 -17.80 16.09 21.27
N ALA A 72 -16.60 16.18 21.83
CA ALA A 72 -15.96 17.43 22.21
C ALA A 72 -15.28 18.17 21.04
N ASP A 73 -15.34 17.64 19.82
CA ASP A 73 -14.66 18.15 18.61
C ASP A 73 -13.13 18.33 18.78
N THR A 74 -12.52 17.52 19.64
CA THR A 74 -11.07 17.54 19.93
C THR A 74 -10.32 16.37 19.31
N TYR A 75 -11.03 15.46 18.64
CA TYR A 75 -10.44 14.26 18.05
C TYR A 75 -9.61 14.55 16.79
N LEU A 76 -10.08 15.45 15.92
CA LEU A 76 -9.49 15.77 14.61
C LEU A 76 -8.72 17.09 14.67
N THR A 77 -7.52 17.04 15.24
CA THR A 77 -6.61 18.20 15.26
C THR A 77 -5.51 18.05 14.21
N THR A 78 -5.01 19.18 13.69
CA THR A 78 -3.88 19.20 12.75
C THR A 78 -2.67 18.43 13.30
N SER A 79 -2.39 18.59 14.60
CA SER A 79 -1.30 17.88 15.27
C SER A 79 -1.46 16.35 15.23
N ARG A 80 -2.68 15.83 15.41
CA ARG A 80 -2.95 14.38 15.31
C ARG A 80 -2.80 13.87 13.87
N ILE A 81 -3.20 14.66 12.88
CA ILE A 81 -3.04 14.32 11.46
C ILE A 81 -1.56 14.25 11.10
N ASP A 82 -0.75 15.23 11.51
CA ASP A 82 0.70 15.25 11.26
C ASP A 82 1.40 14.05 11.92
N ALA A 83 1.00 13.71 13.15
CA ALA A 83 1.52 12.54 13.85
C ALA A 83 1.18 11.23 13.11
N ALA A 84 -0.05 11.10 12.62
CA ALA A 84 -0.50 9.96 11.84
C ALA A 84 0.26 9.85 10.51
N ALA A 85 0.44 10.95 9.78
CA ALA A 85 1.21 10.99 8.54
C ALA A 85 2.66 10.54 8.76
N ARG A 86 3.31 11.01 9.84
CA ARG A 86 4.67 10.57 10.21
C ARG A 86 4.73 9.09 10.55
N ALA A 87 3.73 8.56 11.27
CA ALA A 87 3.67 7.15 11.62
C ALA A 87 3.54 6.27 10.37
N ILE A 88 2.64 6.62 9.46
CA ILE A 88 2.46 5.93 8.18
C ILE A 88 3.76 5.99 7.35
N SER A 89 4.41 7.15 7.28
CA SER A 89 5.68 7.28 6.55
C SER A 89 6.80 6.40 7.14
N ARG A 90 6.84 6.18 8.46
CA ARG A 90 7.80 5.26 9.08
C ARG A 90 7.47 3.80 8.77
N GLN A 91 6.20 3.43 8.78
CA GLN A 91 5.77 2.07 8.47
C GLN A 91 6.03 1.69 7.00
N LEU A 92 5.85 2.65 6.09
CA LEU A 92 6.04 2.46 4.64
C LEU A 92 7.50 2.58 4.19
N ARG A 93 8.41 3.07 5.05
CA ARG A 93 9.84 3.05 4.79
C ARG A 93 10.43 1.78 5.41
N PRO A 94 10.49 0.64 4.67
CA PRO A 94 11.28 -0.49 5.14
C PRO A 94 12.69 0.02 5.38
N SER A 95 13.26 -0.36 6.53
CA SER A 95 14.66 -0.09 6.86
C SER A 95 15.51 -0.46 5.65
N PHE A 96 16.05 0.55 4.96
CA PHE A 96 17.04 0.38 3.91
C PHE A 96 18.29 -0.12 4.63
N ARG A 97 18.40 -1.43 4.83
CA ARG A 97 19.62 -2.08 5.30
C ARG A 97 20.64 -1.94 4.17
N MET A 98 21.65 -1.10 4.39
CA MET A 98 22.97 -1.25 3.77
C MET A 98 23.70 -2.41 4.42
#